data_AF-A0AA95SYR5-F1
#
_entry.id   AF-A0AA95SYR5-F1
#
_cell.length_a   1.000
_cell.length_b   1.000
_cell.length_c   1.000
_cell.angle_alpha   90.00
_cell.angle_beta   90.00
_cell.angle_gamma   90.00
#
_symmetry.space_group_name_H-M   'P 1'
#
loop_
_entity.id
_entity.type
_entity.pdbx_description
1 polymer ?
#
loop_
_entity_poly.entity_id
_entity_poly.type
_entity_poly.pdbx_seq_one_letter_code
_entity_poly.pdbx_strand_id
1 'polypeptide(L)' 'MNRLTLSNQGQASIGRDAKSELRAALHRLSVGKLPMPEVANLKGRLAFTYAVGPAFVMSLLARYGYSSIKELEGPLSTI' A
#
# COMPACT_ATOMS: atom_id res chain seq x y z
N MET A 1 15.55 14.11 4.61
CA MET A 1 15.73 13.19 3.46
C MET A 1 16.51 11.98 3.93
N ASN A 2 16.00 10.75 3.75
CA ASN A 2 16.77 9.49 3.67
C ASN A 2 15.76 8.34 3.48
N ARG A 3 15.60 7.79 2.28
CA ARG A 3 14.65 6.67 2.05
C ARG A 3 15.18 5.58 1.12
N LEU A 4 16.27 4.95 1.53
CA LEU A 4 16.60 3.56 1.21
C LEU A 4 17.45 3.03 2.38
N THR A 5 16.89 2.20 3.26
CA THR A 5 17.71 1.44 4.22
C THR A 5 17.97 0.06 3.61
N LEU A 6 19.18 -0.16 3.09
CA LEU A 6 19.65 -1.49 2.72
C LEU A 6 19.63 -2.38 3.97
N SER A 7 18.83 -3.45 3.93
CA SER A 7 18.94 -4.54 4.91
C SER A 7 20.07 -5.47 4.45
N ASN A 8 21.10 -5.63 5.30
CA ASN A 8 22.35 -6.35 5.05
C ASN A 8 22.21 -7.90 4.99
N GLN A 9 21.10 -8.46 4.50
CA GLN A 9 20.82 -9.90 4.60
C GLN A 9 20.17 -10.48 3.32
N GLY A 10 20.52 -9.95 2.14
CA GLY A 10 20.20 -10.60 0.85
C GLY A 10 18.72 -10.72 0.46
N GLN A 11 17.77 -10.30 1.31
CA GLN A 11 16.34 -10.21 1.00
C GLN A 11 15.93 -8.75 0.94
N ALA A 12 15.58 -8.27 -0.26
CA ALA A 12 15.06 -6.93 -0.48
C ALA A 12 13.87 -6.67 0.47
N SER A 13 14.11 -5.89 1.53
CA SER A 13 13.12 -5.62 2.56
C SER A 13 12.58 -4.21 2.37
N ILE A 14 11.27 -4.07 2.21
CA ILE A 14 10.62 -2.76 2.21
C ILE A 14 10.83 -2.14 3.60
N GLY A 15 11.49 -0.99 3.64
CA GLY A 15 11.79 -0.25 4.87
C GLY A 15 10.53 0.08 5.68
N ARG A 16 10.71 0.26 6.99
CA ARG A 16 9.64 0.56 7.95
C ARG A 16 8.77 1.75 7.52
N ASP A 17 9.38 2.80 6.99
CA ASP A 17 8.69 4.02 6.55
C ASP A 17 7.76 3.75 5.38
N ALA A 18 8.20 2.97 4.39
CA ALA A 18 7.36 2.59 3.26
C ALA A 18 6.15 1.76 3.70
N LYS A 19 6.33 0.83 4.65
CA LYS A 19 5.21 0.09 5.27
C LYS A 19 4.27 1.02 6.04
N SER A 20 4.81 2.00 6.77
CA SER A 20 4.04 3.01 7.50
C SER A 20 3.16 3.84 6.57
N GLU A 21 3.71 4.29 5.45
CA GLU A 21 2.97 5.05 4.45
C GLU A 21 1.89 4.26 3.74
N LEU A 22 2.12 2.98 3.45
CA LEU A 22 1.10 2.10 2.87
C LEU A 22 -0.07 1.93 3.84
N ARG A 23 0.21 1.77 5.15
CA ARG A 23 -0.84 1.74 6.19
C ARG A 23 -1.62 3.06 6.23
N ALA A 24 -0.93 4.20 6.21
CA ALA A 24 -1.56 5.51 6.24
C ALA A 24 -2.41 5.77 5.00
N ALA A 25 -1.92 5.45 3.80
CA ALA A 25 -2.65 5.62 2.55
C ALA A 25 -3.87 4.70 2.48
N LEU A 26 -3.74 3.43 2.87
CA LEU A 26 -4.88 2.51 2.90
C LEU A 26 -5.92 2.92 3.94
N HIS A 27 -5.50 3.45 5.10
CA HIS A 27 -6.42 4.04 6.06
C HIS A 27 -7.17 5.24 5.49
N ARG A 28 -6.48 6.15 4.79
CA ARG A 28 -7.14 7.30 4.14
C ARG A 28 -8.15 6.83 3.10
N LEU A 29 -7.81 5.80 2.32
CA LEU A 29 -8.74 5.20 1.36
C LEU A 29 -9.97 4.62 2.07
N SER A 30 -9.79 3.86 3.16
CA SER A 30 -10.89 3.25 3.90
C SER A 30 -11.85 4.26 4.53
N VAL A 31 -11.41 5.50 4.73
CA VAL A 31 -12.25 6.60 5.25
C VAL A 31 -12.68 7.59 4.15
N GLY A 32 -12.50 7.25 2.87
CA GLY A 32 -12.91 8.08 1.73
C GLY A 32 -12.10 9.37 1.54
N LYS A 33 -10.91 9.47 2.15
CA LYS A 33 -10.04 10.67 2.14
C LYS A 33 -8.83 10.54 1.21
N LEU A 34 -8.79 9.51 0.36
CA LEU A 34 -7.72 9.33 -0.62
C LEU A 34 -8.24 9.69 -2.03
N PRO A 35 -7.68 10.71 -2.69
CA PRO A 35 -8.14 11.12 -4.02
C PRO A 35 -7.77 10.09 -5.09
N MET A 36 -8.53 10.03 -6.19
CA MET A 36 -8.37 9.02 -7.25
C MET A 36 -6.93 8.85 -7.78
N PRO A 37 -6.16 9.92 -8.07
CA PRO A 37 -4.76 9.77 -8.50
C PRO A 37 -3.87 9.08 -7.45
N GLU A 38 -4.14 9.33 -6.16
CA GLU A 38 -3.42 8.69 -5.06
C GLU A 38 -3.84 7.23 -4.86
N VAL A 39 -5.08 6.86 -5.20
CA VAL A 39 -5.52 5.45 -5.21
C VAL A 39 -4.74 4.65 -6.24
N ALA A 40 -4.57 5.18 -7.46
CA ALA A 40 -3.76 4.54 -8.48
C ALA A 40 -2.30 4.39 -8.04
N ASN A 41 -1.73 5.42 -7.41
CA ASN A 41 -0.38 5.36 -6.84
C ASN A 41 -0.27 4.30 -5.72
N LEU A 42 -1.25 4.23 -4.82
CA LEU A 42 -1.34 3.22 -3.76
C LEU A 42 -1.36 1.80 -4.34
N LYS A 43 -2.17 1.55 -5.38
CA LYS A 43 -2.24 0.24 -6.06
C LYS A 43 -0.88 -0.17 -6.61
N GLY A 44 -0.18 0.74 -7.29
CA GLY A 44 1.17 0.48 -7.83
C GLY A 44 2.19 0.16 -6.73
N ARG A 45 2.19 0.93 -5.64
CA ARG A 45 3.09 0.70 -4.50
C ARG A 45 2.79 -0.61 -3.76
N LEU A 46 1.52 -0.97 -3.60
CA LEU A 46 1.12 -2.26 -3.03
C LEU A 46 1.54 -3.42 -3.94
N ALA A 47 1.41 -3.29 -5.26
CA ALA A 47 1.82 -4.32 -6.21
C ALA A 47 3.35 -4.56 -6.16
N PHE A 48 4.14 -3.50 -6.15
CA PHE A 48 5.59 -3.60 -5.95
C PHE A 48 5.95 -4.25 -4.61
N THR A 49 5.28 -3.82 -3.53
CA THR A 49 5.49 -4.39 -2.19
C THR A 49 5.09 -5.86 -2.11
N TYR A 50 4.03 -6.25 -2.83
CA TYR A 50 3.57 -7.62 -2.90
C TYR A 50 4.61 -8.53 -3.56
N ALA A 51 5.26 -8.05 -4.63
CA ALA A 51 6.31 -8.80 -5.32
C ALA A 51 7.52 -9.14 -4.43
N VAL A 52 7.83 -8.29 -3.44
CA VAL A 52 8.98 -8.49 -2.52
C VAL A 52 8.57 -9.00 -1.13
N GLY A 53 7.28 -8.93 -0.78
CA GLY A 53 6.79 -9.21 0.57
C GLY A 53 5.28 -9.41 0.63
N PRO A 54 4.74 -10.50 0.07
CA PRO A 54 3.30 -10.71 -0.10
C PRO A 54 2.54 -10.78 1.24
N ALA A 55 3.12 -11.41 2.27
CA ALA A 55 2.48 -11.58 3.58
C ALA A 55 2.12 -10.23 4.25
N PHE A 56 2.97 -9.21 4.09
CA PHE A 56 2.68 -7.88 4.60
C PHE A 56 1.48 -7.24 3.88
N VAL A 57 1.44 -7.34 2.55
CA VAL A 57 0.36 -6.75 1.76
C VAL A 57 -0.96 -7.46 2.02
N MET A 58 -0.97 -8.79 2.06
CA MET A 58 -2.19 -9.57 2.35
C MET A 58 -2.75 -9.27 3.74
N SER A 59 -1.90 -9.24 4.77
CA SER A 59 -2.34 -8.87 6.13
C SER A 59 -2.85 -7.43 6.22
N LEU A 60 -2.25 -6.52 5.46
CA LEU A 60 -2.69 -5.13 5.39
C LEU A 60 -4.06 -5.01 4.71
N LEU A 61 -4.27 -5.66 3.56
CA LEU A 61 -5.55 -5.66 2.84
C LEU A 61 -6.68 -6.27 3.68
N ALA A 62 -6.43 -7.43 4.29
CA ALA A 62 -7.39 -8.13 5.12
C ALA A 62 -7.88 -7.28 6.31
N ARG A 63 -7.00 -6.45 6.89
CA ARG A 63 -7.36 -5.53 7.98
C ARG A 63 -8.45 -4.53 7.61
N TYR A 64 -8.57 -4.18 6.33
CA TYR A 64 -9.56 -3.25 5.81
C TYR A 64 -10.66 -3.94 4.99
N GLY A 65 -10.73 -5.28 5.04
CA GLY A 65 -11.76 -6.06 4.36
C GLY A 65 -11.55 -6.24 2.86
N TYR A 66 -10.36 -5.96 2.34
CA TYR A 66 -10.02 -6.19 0.94
C TYR A 66 -9.38 -7.57 0.76
N SER A 67 -9.77 -8.29 -0.29
CA SER A 67 -9.21 -9.59 -0.66
C SER A 67 -8.08 -9.45 -1.69
N SER A 68 -8.04 -8.34 -2.44
CA SER A 68 -7.03 -8.08 -3.46
C SER A 68 -6.74 -6.59 -3.66
N ILE A 69 -5.58 -6.27 -4.26
CA ILE A 69 -5.25 -4.88 -4.66
C ILE A 69 -6.25 -4.36 -5.70
N LYS A 70 -6.85 -5.24 -6.50
CA LYS A 70 -7.79 -4.87 -7.57
C LYS A 70 -9.04 -4.21 -7.01
N GLU A 71 -9.55 -4.71 -5.88
CA GLU A 71 -10.75 -4.21 -5.16
C GLU A 71 -10.61 -2.81 -4.57
N LEU A 72 -9.39 -2.25 -4.57
CA LEU A 72 -9.17 -0.88 -4.14
C LEU A 72 -9.76 0.07 -5.20
N GLU A 73 -10.98 0.49 -4.95
CA GLU A 73 -11.67 1.55 -5.68
C GLU A 73 -11.57 2.85 -4.87
N GLY A 74 -11.37 3.97 -5.56
CA GLY A 74 -11.43 5.28 -4.90
C GLY A 74 -12.88 5.71 -4.67
N PRO A 75 -13.09 6.83 -3.94
CA PRO A 75 -14.41 7.42 -3.83
C PRO A 75 -14.95 7.63 -5.25
N LEU A 76 -16.11 7.04 -5.53
CA LEU A 76 -16.78 7.14 -6.83
C LEU A 76 -16.71 8.58 -7.29
N SER A 77 -16.07 8.80 -8.45
CA SER A 77 -16.16 10.07 -9.15
C SER A 77 -17.61 10.14 -9.59
N THR A 78 -18.47 10.81 -8.81
CA THR A 78 -19.79 11.19 -9.30
C THR A 78 -19.55 12.10 -10.49
N ILE A 79 -19.68 11.54 -11.69
CA ILE A 79 -19.78 12.29 -12.95
C ILE A 79 -21.22 12.82 -13.02
#